data_AF-A0A259T4Y2-F1
#
_entry.id   AF-A0A259T4Y2-F1
#
_cell.length_a   1.000
_cell.length_b   1.000
_cell.length_c   1.000
_cell.angle_alpha   90.00
_cell.angle_beta   90.00
_cell.angle_gamma   90.00
#
_symmetry.space_group_name_H-M   'P 1'
#
loop_
_entity.id
_entity.type
_entity.pdbx_description
1 polymer ?
#
loop_
_entity_poly.entity_id
_entity_poly.type
_entity_poly.pdbx_seq_one_letter_code
_entity_poly.pdbx_strand_id
1 'polypeptide(L)' 'MYEHVWNEDDFGDESTVSVHVSNIRAKLAKENPDEEYIRTVWGIGFKMSDANLWFS' A
#
# COMPACT_ATOMS: atom_id res chain seq x y z
N MET A 1 -19.91 -6.38 2.92
CA MET A 1 -19.05 -6.46 4.11
C MET A 1 -17.80 -7.23 3.70
N TYR A 2 -16.78 -6.55 3.20
CA TYR A 2 -15.51 -7.18 2.79
C TYR A 2 -14.38 -6.55 3.60
N GLU A 3 -14.38 -6.80 4.90
CA GLU A 3 -13.22 -6.57 5.76
C GLU A 3 -12.47 -7.89 5.86
N HIS A 4 -11.54 -8.07 4.93
CA HIS A 4 -10.57 -9.15 4.97
C HIS A 4 -9.23 -8.58 4.55
N VAL A 5 -8.56 -7.87 5.45
CA VAL A 5 -7.23 -7.36 5.15
C VAL A 5 -6.37 -7.38 6.41
N TRP A 6 -5.63 -8.49 6.54
CA TRP A 6 -4.39 -8.66 7.28
C TRP A 6 -4.42 -8.39 8.78
N ASN A 7 -4.86 -9.42 9.50
CA ASN A 7 -4.64 -9.60 10.94
C ASN A 7 -3.60 -10.70 11.14
N GLU A 8 -2.40 -10.53 10.59
CA GLU A 8 -1.27 -11.42 10.89
C GLU A 8 -0.11 -10.59 11.41
N ASP A 9 -0.06 -10.56 12.74
CA ASP A 9 1.15 -10.49 13.55
C ASP A 9 2.25 -11.37 12.95
N ASP A 10 3.09 -10.82 12.07
CA ASP A 10 4.40 -11.43 11.82
C ASP A 10 5.45 -10.37 11.51
N PHE A 11 6.01 -9.81 12.58
CA PHE A 11 7.13 -8.86 12.57
C PHE A 11 8.45 -9.48 12.05
N GLY A 12 8.43 -10.67 11.45
CA GLY A 12 9.60 -11.42 11.01
C GLY A 12 10.11 -11.09 9.60
N ASP A 13 9.28 -10.55 8.71
CA ASP A 13 9.64 -10.34 7.28
C ASP A 13 9.30 -8.94 6.74
N GLU A 14 9.20 -7.93 7.63
CA GLU A 14 8.94 -6.52 7.27
C GLU A 14 9.88 -6.00 6.17
N SER A 15 11.13 -6.49 6.14
CA SER A 15 12.12 -6.07 5.15
C SER A 15 11.80 -6.52 3.74
N THR A 16 11.41 -7.78 3.54
CA THR A 16 11.04 -8.32 2.22
C THR A 16 9.76 -7.67 1.73
N VAL A 17 8.76 -7.51 2.61
CA VAL A 17 7.50 -6.81 2.28
C VAL A 17 7.77 -5.36 1.89
N SER A 18 8.60 -4.63 2.65
CA SER A 18 8.98 -3.25 2.36
C SER A 18 9.68 -3.11 1.00
N VAL A 19 10.56 -4.04 0.65
CA VAL A 19 11.23 -4.07 -0.67
C VAL A 19 10.20 -4.28 -1.79
N HIS A 20 9.29 -5.24 -1.64
CA HIS A 20 8.27 -5.48 -2.65
C HIS A 20 7.31 -4.29 -2.79
N VAL A 21 6.87 -3.69 -1.69
CA VAL A 21 6.02 -2.49 -1.71
C VAL A 21 6.74 -1.31 -2.38
N SER A 22 8.03 -1.12 -2.10
CA SER A 22 8.85 -0.09 -2.74
C SER A 22 8.96 -0.29 -4.25
N ASN A 23 9.18 -1.53 -4.69
CA ASN A 23 9.20 -1.88 -6.12
C ASN A 23 7.85 -1.62 -6.81
N ILE A 24 6.74 -1.91 -6.13
CA ILE A 24 5.40 -1.64 -6.65
C ILE A 24 5.17 -0.12 -6.77
N ARG A 25 5.49 0.66 -5.73
CA ARG A 25 5.40 2.13 -5.76
C ARG A 25 6.21 2.72 -6.92
N ALA A 26 7.43 2.23 -7.15
CA ALA A 26 8.27 2.68 -8.25
C ALA A 26 7.65 2.41 -9.63
N LYS A 27 7.02 1.24 -9.81
CA LYS A 27 6.29 0.92 -11.05
C LYS A 27 5.06 1.81 -11.24
N LEU A 28 4.29 2.03 -10.17
CA LEU A 28 3.09 2.88 -10.23
C LEU A 28 3.43 4.34 -10.51
N ALA A 29 4.47 4.87 -9.86
CA ALA A 29 4.95 6.23 -10.08
C ALA A 29 5.47 6.46 -11.52
N LYS A 30 5.93 5.40 -12.20
CA LYS A 30 6.31 5.50 -13.61
C LYS A 30 5.10 5.70 -14.53
N GLU A 31 3.98 5.05 -14.22
CA GLU A 31 2.76 5.11 -15.02
C GLU A 31 1.88 6.33 -14.66
N ASN A 32 1.83 6.69 -13.38
CA ASN A 32 1.10 7.85 -12.88
C ASN A 32 1.86 8.51 -11.72
N PRO A 33 2.81 9.42 -12.01
CA PRO A 33 3.69 10.02 -11.00
C PRO A 33 2.97 10.95 -10.01
N ASP A 34 1.79 11.46 -10.39
CA ASP A 34 1.03 12.42 -9.59
C ASP A 34 0.07 11.75 -8.60
N GLU A 35 -0.06 10.41 -8.64
CA GLU A 35 -0.98 9.64 -7.82
C GLU A 35 -0.24 8.71 -6.84
N GLU A 36 -0.55 8.84 -5.56
CA GLU A 36 -0.03 7.95 -4.52
C GLU A 36 -1.01 6.81 -4.26
N TYR A 37 -0.69 5.60 -4.71
CA TYR A 37 -1.59 4.43 -4.56
C TYR A 37 -1.39 3.59 -3.29
N ILE A 38 -0.24 3.68 -2.61
CA ILE A 38 0.07 2.84 -1.44
C ILE A 38 0.67 3.70 -0.34
N ARG A 39 -0.02 3.80 0.79
CA ARG A 39 0.40 4.54 1.98
C ARG A 39 0.94 3.62 3.07
N THR A 40 1.94 4.10 3.80
CA THR A 40 2.44 3.42 5.00
C THR A 40 1.65 3.91 6.21
N VAL A 41 1.11 2.97 6.97
CA VAL A 41 0.41 3.22 8.24
C VAL A 41 1.28 2.65 9.35
N TRP A 42 1.91 3.54 10.12
CA TRP A 42 2.82 3.16 11.20
C TRP A 42 2.13 2.29 12.24
N GLY A 43 2.74 1.15 12.56
CA GLY A 43 2.20 0.18 13.52
C GLY A 43 1.09 -0.73 12.98
N ILE A 44 0.73 -0.63 11.69
CA ILE A 44 -0.28 -1.48 11.02
C ILE A 44 0.27 -2.12 9.74
N GLY A 45 1.03 -1.37 8.93
CA GLY A 45 1.61 -1.86 7.68
C GLY A 45 1.34 -0.92 6.50
N PHE A 46 0.83 -1.45 5.38
CA PHE A 46 0.55 -0.69 4.16
C PHE A 46 -0.94 -0.73 3.80
N LYS A 47 -1.48 0.38 3.31
CA LYS A 47 -2.86 0.48 2.82
C LYS A 47 -2.87 1.03 1.40
N MET A 48 -3.80 0.55 0.57
CA MET A 48 -4.11 1.21 -0.70
C MET A 48 -4.73 2.58 -0.43
N SER A 49 -4.30 3.59 -1.18
CA SER A 49 -4.98 4.87 -1.20
C SER A 49 -6.34 4.69 -1.88
N ASP A 50 -7.39 5.07 -1.18
CA ASP A 50 -8.73 5.07 -1.74
C ASP A 50 -8.77 6.16 -2.83
N ALA A 51 -8.77 5.75 -4.10
CA ALA A 51 -8.98 6.65 -5.24
C ALA A 51 -10.45 7.10 -5.27
N ASN A 52 -10.82 7.97 -4.34
CA ASN A 52 -12.11 8.66 -4.34
C ASN A 52 -12.08 9.82 -5.35
N LEU A 53 -11.93 9.48 -6.64
CA LEU A 53 -12.16 10.38 -7.77
C LEU A 53 -13.42 9.96 -8.55
N TRP A 54 -14.48 9.53 -7.85
CA TRP A 54 -15.70 9.06 -8.50
C TRP A 54 -16.86 10.07 -8.53
N PHE A 55 -16.78 11.24 -7.88
CA PHE A 55 -17.78 12.30 -8.05
C PHE A 55 -17.21 13.71 -7.83
N SER A 56 -16.64 14.30 -8.89
CA SER A 56 -16.71 15.75 -9.13
C SER A 56 -16.61 16.04 -10.63
#